data_AF-A0AA38MP34-F1
#
_entry.id   AF-A0AA38MP34-F1
#
_cell.length_a   1.000
_cell.length_b   1.000
_cell.length_c   1.000
_cell.angle_alpha   90.00
_cell.angle_beta   90.00
_cell.angle_gamma   90.00
#
_symmetry.space_group_name_H-M   'P 1'
#
loop_
_entity.id
_entity.type
_entity.pdbx_description
1 polymer ?
#
loop_
_entity_poly.entity_id
_entity_poly.type
_entity_poly.pdbx_seq_one_letter_code
_entity_poly.pdbx_strand_id
1 'polypeptide(L)'
;MPPRKGRVKKEGPESGEDSDEYRKKRDRNNLAVKRSRVKSKQKTQETLNRVTMLRNENTVLEEKVKTLTKELGFLKELFIAHAANNVDSSKFEGVDLQRLLEEDTSAETSGDNK
;
A
#
# COMPACT_ATOMS: atom_id res chain seq x y z
N MET A 1 37.77 2.72 5.11
CA MET A 1 37.58 3.70 4.00
C MET A 1 38.93 3.96 3.35
N PRO A 2 39.05 3.97 2.01
CA PRO A 2 40.31 4.32 1.36
C PRO A 2 40.58 5.84 1.50
N PRO A 3 41.86 6.26 1.56
CA PRO A 3 42.20 7.67 1.79
C PRO A 3 41.85 8.52 0.57
N ARG A 4 41.24 9.69 0.80
CA ARG A 4 40.94 10.66 -0.25
C ARG A 4 42.25 11.25 -0.78
N LYS A 5 42.64 10.84 -1.98
CA LYS A 5 43.77 11.39 -2.74
C LYS A 5 43.64 12.91 -2.83
N GLY A 6 44.74 13.61 -2.52
CA GLY A 6 44.82 15.04 -2.23
C GLY A 6 43.99 15.92 -3.15
N ARG A 7 43.22 16.82 -2.53
CA ARG A 7 42.51 17.89 -3.23
C ARG A 7 43.56 18.89 -3.72
N VAL A 8 43.94 18.79 -5.00
CA VAL A 8 44.73 19.84 -5.66
C VAL A 8 43.94 21.14 -5.49
N LYS A 9 44.51 22.10 -4.75
CA LYS A 9 44.03 23.48 -4.72
C LYS A 9 44.21 24.01 -6.15
N LYS A 10 43.16 23.93 -6.96
CA LYS A 10 43.11 24.67 -8.21
C LYS A 10 42.91 26.13 -7.82
N GLU A 11 43.91 26.94 -8.13
CA GLU A 11 43.86 28.40 -8.02
C GLU A 11 42.53 28.89 -8.60
N GLY A 12 41.82 29.72 -7.83
CA GLY A 12 40.53 30.27 -8.24
C GLY A 12 40.71 31.20 -9.45
N PRO A 13 39.64 31.53 -10.18
CA PRO A 13 39.72 32.52 -11.24
C PRO A 13 40.14 33.87 -10.64
N GLU A 14 41.40 34.25 -10.85
CA GLU A 14 41.89 35.61 -10.72
C GLU A 14 41.31 36.43 -11.88
N SER A 15 40.16 37.09 -11.65
CA SER A 15 39.72 38.36 -12.26
C SER A 15 38.21 38.53 -12.04
N GLY A 16 37.78 39.77 -11.82
CA GLY A 16 36.45 40.14 -11.31
C GLY A 16 35.25 39.55 -12.05
N GLU A 17 35.33 39.33 -13.36
CA GLU A 17 34.21 38.80 -14.18
C GLU A 17 34.08 37.27 -14.13
N ASP A 18 35.19 36.54 -14.26
CA ASP A 18 35.21 35.07 -14.21
C ASP A 18 34.87 34.56 -12.79
N SER A 19 35.20 35.36 -11.77
CA SER A 19 34.84 35.12 -10.38
C SER A 19 33.32 35.26 -10.12
N ASP A 20 32.67 36.23 -10.76
CA ASP A 20 31.23 36.47 -10.62
C ASP A 20 30.41 35.47 -11.42
N GLU A 21 30.85 35.09 -12.62
CA GLU A 21 30.28 33.96 -13.35
C GLU A 21 30.39 32.65 -12.56
N TYR A 22 31.55 32.37 -11.98
CA TYR A 22 31.76 31.20 -11.14
C TYR A 22 30.81 31.21 -9.93
N ARG A 23 30.65 32.36 -9.25
CA ARG A 23 29.74 32.51 -8.11
C ARG A 23 28.29 32.23 -8.50
N LYS A 24 27.80 32.82 -9.60
CA LYS A 24 26.46 32.54 -10.17
C LYS A 24 26.26 31.06 -10.49
N LYS A 25 27.25 30.39 -11.11
CA LYS A 25 27.21 28.95 -11.42
C LYS A 25 27.15 28.11 -10.13
N ARG A 26 27.92 28.46 -9.10
CA ARG A 26 27.91 27.78 -7.78
C ARG A 26 26.58 27.97 -7.06
N ASP A 27 26.02 29.17 -7.05
CA ASP A 27 24.73 29.44 -6.42
C ASP A 27 23.60 28.66 -7.08
N ARG A 28 23.60 28.59 -8.42
CA ARG A 28 22.67 27.76 -9.18
C ARG A 28 22.82 26.28 -8.85
N ASN A 29 24.06 25.77 -8.74
CA ASN A 29 24.30 24.37 -8.37
C ASN A 29 23.86 24.09 -6.93
N ASN A 30 24.17 24.96 -5.98
CA ASN A 30 23.75 24.83 -4.58
C ASN A 30 22.22 24.78 -4.48
N LEU A 31 21.53 25.62 -5.24
CA LEU A 31 20.07 25.61 -5.33
C LEU A 31 19.55 24.30 -5.94
N ALA A 32 20.16 23.81 -7.02
CA ALA A 32 19.79 22.54 -7.64
C ALA A 32 19.99 21.34 -6.68
N VAL A 33 21.09 21.31 -5.94
CA VAL A 33 21.35 20.29 -4.91
C VAL A 33 20.32 20.36 -3.80
N LYS A 34 20.00 21.57 -3.29
CA LYS A 34 18.96 21.74 -2.27
C LYS A 34 17.60 21.25 -2.76
N ARG A 35 17.21 21.63 -3.99
CA ARG A 35 15.98 21.15 -4.64
C ARG A 35 15.96 19.62 -4.79
N SER A 36 17.06 19.03 -5.25
CA SER A 36 17.20 17.58 -5.41
C SER A 36 17.04 16.83 -4.08
N ARG A 37 17.70 17.31 -3.02
CA ARG A 37 17.58 16.73 -1.67
C ARG A 37 16.16 16.81 -1.13
N VAL A 38 15.51 17.97 -1.25
CA VAL A 38 14.12 18.15 -0.81
C VAL A 38 13.19 17.23 -1.60
N LYS A 39 13.34 17.15 -2.93
CA LYS A 39 12.54 16.26 -3.77
C LYS A 39 12.72 14.79 -3.37
N SER A 40 13.95 14.36 -3.09
CA SER A 40 14.20 12.99 -2.63
C SER A 40 13.54 12.72 -1.28
N LYS A 41 13.67 13.64 -0.32
CA LYS A 41 13.05 13.51 1.00
C LYS A 41 11.52 13.47 0.90
N GLN A 42 10.95 14.34 0.07
CA GLN A 42 9.51 14.40 -0.18
C GLN A 42 9.02 13.09 -0.80
N LYS A 43 9.70 12.56 -1.83
CA LYS A 43 9.33 11.27 -2.44
C LYS A 43 9.30 10.13 -1.41
N THR A 44 10.29 10.08 -0.52
CA THR A 44 10.31 9.09 0.57
C THR A 44 9.11 9.28 1.50
N GLN A 45 8.81 10.51 1.91
CA GLN A 45 7.67 10.79 2.78
C GLN A 45 6.33 10.45 2.11
N GLU A 46 6.15 10.80 0.85
CA GLU A 46 4.95 10.46 0.07
C GLU A 46 4.77 8.95 -0.04
N THR A 47 5.86 8.21 -0.25
CA THR A 47 5.83 6.75 -0.29
C THR A 47 5.39 6.17 1.05
N LEU A 48 5.97 6.65 2.15
CA LEU A 48 5.57 6.23 3.51
C LEU A 48 4.09 6.52 3.76
N ASN A 49 3.63 7.72 3.44
CA ASN A 49 2.23 8.10 3.59
C ASN A 49 1.32 7.19 2.76
N ARG A 50 1.70 6.88 1.51
CA ARG A 50 0.91 5.99 0.65
C ARG A 50 0.84 4.57 1.19
N VAL A 51 1.94 4.03 1.73
CA VAL A 51 1.93 2.71 2.40
C VAL A 51 0.98 2.72 3.60
N THR A 52 1.02 3.77 4.43
CA THR A 52 0.09 3.89 5.56
C THR A 52 -1.36 3.96 5.11
N MET A 53 -1.67 4.75 4.07
CA MET A 53 -3.03 4.83 3.52
C MET A 53 -3.51 3.48 2.98
N LEU A 54 -2.66 2.77 2.23
CA LEU A 54 -2.99 1.44 1.70
C LEU A 54 -3.20 0.42 2.81
N ARG A 55 -2.43 0.48 3.90
CA ARG A 55 -2.66 -0.39 5.07
C ARG A 55 -4.00 -0.13 5.72
N ASN A 56 -4.34 1.14 5.95
CA ASN A 56 -5.64 1.51 6.53
C ASN A 56 -6.80 1.11 5.61
N GLU A 57 -6.65 1.29 4.29
CA GLU A 57 -7.65 0.85 3.33
C GLU A 57 -7.81 -0.67 3.36
N ASN A 58 -6.71 -1.42 3.43
CA ASN A 58 -6.77 -2.87 3.52
C ASN A 58 -7.48 -3.33 4.80
N THR A 59 -7.19 -2.74 5.96
CA THR A 59 -7.89 -3.09 7.21
C THR A 59 -9.39 -2.84 7.12
N VAL A 60 -9.82 -1.74 6.48
CA VAL A 60 -11.25 -1.45 6.29
C VAL A 60 -11.89 -2.46 5.33
N LEU A 61 -11.19 -2.85 4.27
CA LEU A 61 -11.68 -3.85 3.32
C LEU A 61 -11.78 -5.23 3.97
N GLU A 62 -10.80 -5.64 4.77
CA GLU A 62 -10.81 -6.89 5.55
C GLU A 62 -12.00 -6.93 6.52
N GLU A 63 -12.26 -5.84 7.25
CA GLU A 63 -13.44 -5.73 8.13
C GLU A 63 -14.75 -5.84 7.35
N LYS A 64 -14.83 -5.22 6.17
CA LYS A 64 -16.01 -5.28 5.30
C LYS A 64 -16.24 -6.69 4.78
N VAL A 65 -15.19 -7.38 4.31
CA VAL A 65 -15.27 -8.78 3.88
C VAL A 65 -15.75 -9.64 5.05
N LYS A 66 -15.14 -9.50 6.23
CA LYS A 66 -15.54 -10.25 7.43
C LYS A 66 -17.01 -10.03 7.80
N THR A 67 -17.50 -8.80 7.70
CA THR A 67 -18.90 -8.46 7.99
C THR A 67 -19.83 -9.13 6.97
N LEU A 68 -19.54 -8.99 5.68
CA LEU A 68 -20.34 -9.60 4.62
C LEU A 68 -20.35 -11.14 4.70
N THR A 69 -19.21 -11.77 5.03
CA THR A 69 -19.13 -13.21 5.23
C THR A 69 -20.04 -13.68 6.37
N LYS A 70 -20.06 -12.94 7.48
CA LYS A 70 -20.97 -13.24 8.61
C LYS A 70 -22.44 -13.05 8.24
N GLU A 71 -22.77 -11.96 7.56
CA GLU A 71 -24.14 -11.70 7.10
C GLU A 71 -24.62 -12.80 6.14
N LEU A 72 -23.75 -13.26 5.23
CA LEU A 72 -24.04 -14.36 4.32
C LEU A 72 -24.23 -15.68 5.09
N GLY A 73 -23.36 -15.98 6.06
CA GLY A 73 -23.50 -17.14 6.93
C GLY A 73 -24.84 -17.13 7.69
N PHE A 74 -25.19 -16.00 8.29
CA PHE A 74 -26.47 -15.81 8.96
C PHE A 74 -27.66 -16.02 8.03
N LEU A 75 -27.60 -15.51 6.79
CA LEU A 75 -28.67 -15.69 5.81
C LEU A 75 -28.82 -17.16 5.37
N LYS A 76 -27.69 -17.88 5.22
CA LYS A 76 -27.68 -19.33 4.96
C LYS A 76 -28.34 -20.10 6.11
N GLU A 77 -27.95 -19.82 7.35
CA GLU A 77 -28.55 -20.44 8.53
C GLU A 77 -30.06 -20.16 8.64
N LEU A 78 -30.48 -18.92 8.41
CA LEU A 78 -31.89 -18.52 8.42
C LEU A 78 -32.70 -19.27 7.34
N PHE A 79 -32.14 -19.40 6.14
CA PHE A 79 -32.77 -20.14 5.04
C PHE A 79 -32.96 -21.62 5.39
N ILE A 80 -31.93 -22.25 5.96
CA ILE A 80 -31.98 -23.65 6.42
C ILE A 80 -33.01 -23.82 7.54
N ALA A 81 -33.00 -22.94 8.54
CA ALA A 81 -33.97 -22.99 9.64
C ALA A 81 -35.41 -22.83 9.14
N HIS A 82 -35.65 -21.96 8.16
CA HIS A 82 -36.98 -21.80 7.57
C HIS A 82 -37.40 -23.02 6.73
N ALA A 83 -36.48 -23.60 5.95
CA ALA A 83 -36.72 -24.83 5.19
C ALA A 83 -37.01 -26.02 6.12
N ALA A 84 -36.29 -26.13 7.24
CA ALA A 84 -36.49 -27.19 8.24
C ALA A 84 -37.80 -27.06 9.03
N ASN A 85 -38.31 -25.83 9.21
CA ASN A 85 -39.47 -25.59 10.08
C ASN A 85 -40.81 -25.41 9.35
N ASN A 86 -40.90 -25.03 8.06
CA ASN A 86 -42.20 -24.57 7.54
C ASN A 86 -42.54 -24.67 6.04
N VAL A 87 -41.81 -25.36 5.15
CA VAL A 87 -42.22 -25.40 3.72
C VAL A 87 -42.06 -26.77 3.09
N ASP A 88 -43.19 -27.33 2.66
CA ASP A 88 -43.40 -28.17 1.48
C ASP A 88 -42.12 -28.79 0.91
N SER A 89 -41.78 -30.01 1.36
CA SER A 89 -40.56 -30.75 0.97
C SER A 89 -40.37 -30.85 -0.56
N SER A 90 -41.46 -30.70 -1.31
CA SER A 90 -41.51 -30.63 -2.77
C SER A 90 -40.74 -29.44 -3.37
N LYS A 91 -40.59 -28.31 -2.66
CA LYS A 91 -39.85 -27.14 -3.16
C LYS A 91 -38.33 -27.26 -3.03
N PHE A 92 -37.85 -28.19 -2.22
CA PHE A 92 -36.42 -28.40 -1.95
C PHE A 92 -35.86 -29.67 -2.60
N GLU A 93 -36.66 -30.38 -3.41
CA GLU A 93 -36.15 -31.50 -4.22
C GLU A 93 -35.04 -31.01 -5.15
N GLY A 94 -33.82 -31.51 -4.93
CA GLY A 94 -32.63 -31.16 -5.70
C GLY A 94 -31.74 -30.06 -5.09
N VAL A 95 -32.14 -29.46 -3.97
CA VAL A 95 -31.29 -28.51 -3.22
C VAL A 95 -30.52 -29.27 -2.14
N ASP A 96 -29.25 -29.56 -2.40
CA ASP A 96 -28.36 -30.15 -1.40
C ASP A 96 -27.97 -29.08 -0.35
N LEU A 97 -28.71 -29.07 0.76
CA LEU A 97 -28.48 -28.17 1.88
C LEU A 97 -27.09 -28.37 2.52
N GLN A 98 -26.52 -29.58 2.39
CA GLN A 98 -25.19 -29.90 2.90
C GLN A 98 -24.11 -29.14 2.13
N ARG A 99 -24.26 -29.05 0.80
CA ARG A 99 -23.38 -28.25 -0.07
C ARG A 99 -23.48 -26.74 0.20
N LEU A 100 -24.62 -26.24 0.68
CA LEU A 100 -24.77 -24.83 1.04
C LEU A 100 -24.00 -24.47 2.33
N LEU A 101 -23.90 -25.45 3.24
CA LEU A 101 -23.14 -25.39 4.49
C LEU A 101 -21.63 -25.64 4.30
N GLU A 102 -21.20 -26.13 3.13
CA GLU A 102 -19.78 -26.13 2.81
C GLU A 102 -19.31 -24.67 2.78
N GLU A 103 -18.52 -24.30 3.78
CA GLU A 103 -17.79 -23.06 3.77
C GLU A 103 -16.83 -23.10 2.56
N ASP A 104 -16.87 -22.06 1.72
CA ASP A 104 -15.83 -21.80 0.72
C ASP A 104 -14.53 -21.44 1.47
N THR A 105 -13.89 -22.46 2.04
CA THR A 105 -12.60 -22.39 2.75
C THR A 105 -11.46 -21.93 1.83
N SER A 106 -11.72 -21.75 0.53
CA SER A 106 -10.74 -21.24 -0.43
C SER A 106 -10.28 -19.80 -0.15
N ALA A 107 -11.05 -18.99 0.56
CA ALA A 107 -10.69 -17.58 0.81
C ALA A 107 -9.71 -17.35 1.97
N GLU A 108 -9.48 -18.35 2.83
CA GLU A 108 -8.64 -18.22 4.04
C GLU A 108 -7.12 -18.42 3.75
N THR A 109 -6.73 -18.86 2.55
CA THR A 109 -5.34 -19.33 2.30
C THR A 109 -4.37 -18.32 1.71
N SER A 110 -4.79 -17.08 1.40
CA SER A 110 -3.92 -16.10 0.72
C SER A 110 -3.41 -14.94 1.59
N GLY A 111 -3.70 -14.92 2.90
CA GLY A 111 -3.40 -13.79 3.79
C GLY A 111 -2.08 -13.84 4.56
N ASP A 112 -1.54 -15.03 4.83
CA ASP A 112 -0.38 -15.19 5.71
C ASP A 112 0.88 -15.56 4.92
N ASN A 113 1.52 -14.56 4.31
CA ASN A 113 2.96 -14.65 4.01
C ASN A 113 3.68 -13.44 4.61
N LYS A 114 4.46 -13.77 5.63
CA LYS A 114 5.34 -12.98 6.49
C LYS A 114 6.22 -11.95 5.77
#